data_AF-G8BWS1-F1
#
_entry.id   AF-G8BWS1-F1
#
_cell.length_a   1.000
_cell.length_b   1.000
_cell.length_c   1.000
_cell.angle_alpha   90.00
_cell.angle_beta   90.00
_cell.angle_gamma   90.00
#
_symmetry.space_group_name_H-M   'P 1'
#
loop_
_entity.id
_entity.type
_entity.pdbx_description
1 polymer ?
#
loop_
_entity_poly.entity_id
_entity_poly.type
_entity_poly.pdbx_seq_one_letter_code
_entity_poly.pdbx_strand_id
1 'polypeptide(L)'
;MANTLKNDDIVKFSYAMDQIAKLIAQNKKQSSVANSEYEKKMKELDKLINLLLGLSKSTSSKGYSLNTSKLDEILKEGFEVVTKGNDEKYIMLPIQEEPQGPLEDIKKGEVHIKKSKNKKKNKIRCSYCNETGHTRAKCEMKLMTPIREHYNQ
;
A
#
# COMPACT_ATOMS: atom_id res chain seq x y z
N MET A 1 -14.83 -26.83 -65.03
CA MET A 1 -13.36 -26.70 -64.99
C MET A 1 -12.92 -26.82 -63.54
N ALA A 2 -12.40 -27.97 -63.14
CA ALA A 2 -12.03 -28.26 -61.75
C ALA A 2 -10.62 -27.72 -61.48
N ASN A 3 -10.51 -26.72 -60.60
CA ASN A 3 -9.22 -26.23 -60.11
C ASN A 3 -8.63 -27.28 -59.16
N THR A 4 -7.79 -28.16 -59.70
CA THR A 4 -6.92 -29.02 -58.89
C THR A 4 -5.80 -28.15 -58.34
N LEU A 5 -5.98 -27.63 -57.12
CA LEU A 5 -4.88 -27.11 -56.31
C LEU A 5 -3.78 -28.18 -56.32
N LYS A 6 -2.60 -27.83 -56.82
CA LYS A 6 -1.48 -28.78 -56.87
C LYS A 6 -1.14 -29.14 -55.43
N ASN A 7 -0.99 -30.43 -55.13
CA ASN A 7 -0.69 -30.91 -53.78
C ASN A 7 0.54 -30.20 -53.17
N ASP A 8 1.48 -29.75 -54.00
CA ASP A 8 2.64 -28.97 -53.59
C ASP A 8 2.27 -27.62 -52.93
N ASP A 9 1.20 -26.98 -53.37
CA ASP A 9 0.73 -25.71 -52.81
C ASP A 9 0.08 -25.92 -51.43
N ILE A 10 -0.56 -27.07 -51.23
CA ILE A 10 -1.14 -27.48 -49.92
C ILE A 10 -0.02 -27.75 -48.91
N VAL A 11 1.07 -28.41 -49.35
CA VAL A 11 2.24 -28.68 -48.50
C VAL A 11 2.95 -27.38 -48.13
N LYS A 12 3.16 -26.47 -49.09
CA LYS A 12 3.75 -25.14 -48.83
C LYS A 12 2.88 -24.30 -47.90
N PHE A 13 1.56 -24.34 -48.07
CA PHE A 13 0.63 -23.64 -47.19
C PHE A 13 0.66 -24.20 -45.76
N SER A 14 0.67 -25.53 -45.60
CA SER A 14 0.78 -26.17 -44.28
C SER A 14 2.10 -25.82 -43.59
N TYR A 15 3.20 -25.77 -44.35
CA TYR A 15 4.51 -25.36 -43.84
C TYR A 15 4.52 -23.88 -43.41
N ALA A 16 3.92 -22.99 -44.20
CA ALA A 16 3.78 -21.58 -43.85
C ALA A 16 2.91 -21.38 -42.59
N MET A 17 1.83 -22.15 -42.45
CA MET A 17 0.98 -22.12 -41.25
C MET A 17 1.73 -22.60 -40.00
N ASP A 18 2.55 -23.65 -40.12
CA ASP A 18 3.36 -24.16 -39.01
C ASP A 18 4.46 -23.15 -38.58
N GLN A 19 5.05 -22.45 -39.55
CA GLN A 19 5.98 -21.33 -39.29
C GLN A 19 5.29 -20.18 -38.53
N ILE A 20 4.09 -19.80 -38.95
CA ILE A 20 3.30 -18.74 -38.28
C ILE A 20 2.94 -19.17 -36.85
N ALA A 21 2.52 -20.42 -36.65
CA ALA A 21 2.20 -20.94 -35.33
C ALA A 21 3.41 -20.90 -34.36
N LYS A 22 4.61 -21.25 -34.86
CA LYS A 22 5.87 -21.14 -34.10
C LYS A 22 6.19 -19.71 -33.70
N LEU A 23 6.05 -18.75 -34.62
CA LEU A 23 6.29 -17.34 -34.35
C LEU A 23 5.30 -16.78 -33.31
N ILE A 24 4.02 -17.14 -33.39
CA ILE A 24 3.00 -16.74 -32.40
C ILE A 24 3.33 -17.30 -31.01
N ALA A 25 3.74 -18.56 -30.92
CA ALA A 25 4.11 -19.19 -29.66
C ALA A 25 5.36 -18.54 -29.02
N GLN A 26 6.34 -18.16 -29.82
CA GLN A 26 7.53 -17.44 -29.34
C GLN A 26 7.21 -16.02 -28.87
N ASN A 27 6.43 -15.25 -29.62
CA ASN A 27 6.03 -13.89 -29.23
C ASN A 27 5.19 -13.87 -27.96
N LYS A 28 4.29 -14.85 -27.76
CA LYS A 28 3.53 -14.98 -26.51
C LYS A 28 4.43 -15.24 -25.31
N LYS A 29 5.46 -16.08 -25.46
CA LYS A 29 6.44 -16.35 -24.39
C LYS A 29 7.27 -15.10 -24.08
N GLN A 30 7.80 -14.41 -25.09
CA GLN A 30 8.57 -13.18 -24.87
C GLN A 30 7.74 -12.06 -24.24
N SER A 31 6.50 -11.86 -24.70
CA SER A 31 5.57 -10.91 -24.09
C SER A 31 5.25 -11.28 -22.64
N SER A 32 5.04 -12.57 -22.32
CA SER A 32 4.77 -13.00 -20.93
C SER A 32 5.96 -12.78 -20.00
N VAL A 33 7.19 -12.99 -20.47
CA VAL A 33 8.40 -12.82 -19.67
C VAL A 33 8.62 -11.33 -19.39
N ALA A 34 8.54 -10.48 -20.42
CA ALA A 34 8.66 -9.03 -20.28
C ALA A 34 7.57 -8.44 -19.35
N ASN A 35 6.32 -8.93 -19.46
CA ASN A 35 5.24 -8.53 -18.57
C ASN A 35 5.51 -8.99 -17.13
N SER A 36 6.07 -10.20 -16.93
CA SER A 36 6.38 -10.70 -15.60
C SER A 36 7.51 -9.92 -14.92
N GLU A 37 8.51 -9.47 -15.69
CA GLU A 37 9.61 -8.64 -15.17
C GLU A 37 9.12 -7.23 -14.85
N TYR A 38 8.26 -6.67 -15.71
CA TYR A 38 7.62 -5.40 -15.46
C TYR A 38 6.75 -5.44 -14.18
N GLU A 39 5.93 -6.48 -14.00
CA GLU A 39 5.14 -6.66 -12.78
C GLU A 39 6.00 -6.81 -11.53
N LYS A 40 7.15 -7.49 -11.61
CA LYS A 40 8.07 -7.59 -10.48
C LYS A 40 8.62 -6.22 -10.10
N LYS A 41 9.07 -5.43 -11.07
CA LYS A 41 9.58 -4.06 -10.83
C LYS A 41 8.49 -3.16 -10.25
N MET A 42 7.26 -3.26 -10.74
CA MET A 42 6.12 -2.51 -10.20
C MET A 42 5.82 -2.91 -8.75
N LYS A 43 5.80 -4.21 -8.44
CA LYS A 43 5.62 -4.69 -7.05
C LYS A 43 6.74 -4.24 -6.11
N GLU A 44 7.97 -4.10 -6.60
CA GLU A 44 9.08 -3.57 -5.82
C GLU A 44 8.93 -2.07 -5.56
N LEU A 45 8.54 -1.29 -6.56
CA LEU A 45 8.25 0.13 -6.41
C LEU A 45 7.10 0.37 -5.42
N ASP A 46 6.02 -0.41 -5.53
CA ASP A 46 4.90 -0.34 -4.58
C ASP A 46 5.36 -0.62 -3.14
N LYS A 47 6.25 -1.60 -2.93
CA LYS A 47 6.80 -1.89 -1.60
C LYS A 47 7.63 -0.72 -1.06
N LEU A 48 8.47 -0.12 -1.90
CA LEU A 48 9.32 1.02 -1.50
C LEU A 48 8.47 2.24 -1.15
N ILE A 49 7.45 2.55 -1.95
CA ILE A 49 6.53 3.65 -1.70
C ILE A 49 5.73 3.41 -0.41
N ASN A 50 5.19 2.20 -0.23
CA ASN A 50 4.46 1.86 1.00
C ASN A 50 5.36 1.87 2.23
N LEU A 51 6.65 1.52 2.10
CA LEU A 51 7.61 1.61 3.18
C LEU A 51 7.91 3.09 3.53
N LEU A 52 8.12 3.95 2.55
CA LEU A 52 8.30 5.40 2.74
C LEU A 52 7.06 6.04 3.42
N LEU A 53 5.86 5.68 2.96
CA LEU A 53 4.62 6.13 3.57
C LEU A 53 4.44 5.55 4.99
N GLY A 54 4.82 4.29 5.21
CA GLY A 54 4.84 3.65 6.52
C GLY A 54 5.76 4.35 7.52
N LEU A 55 6.96 4.76 7.08
CA LEU A 55 7.90 5.52 7.90
C LEU A 55 7.34 6.90 8.27
N SER A 56 6.59 7.55 7.37
CA SER A 56 5.91 8.83 7.67
C SER A 56 4.82 8.72 8.75
N LYS A 57 4.26 7.52 8.98
CA LYS A 57 3.32 7.26 10.10
C LYS A 57 4.01 7.36 11.47
N SER A 58 5.34 7.19 11.54
CA SER A 58 6.09 7.30 12.80
C SER A 58 6.32 8.75 13.24
N THR A 59 6.31 9.69 12.29
CA THR A 59 6.56 11.12 12.55
C THR A 59 5.28 11.94 12.66
N SER A 60 4.20 11.46 12.04
CA SER A 60 2.88 12.12 12.06
C SER A 60 1.84 11.18 12.67
N SER A 61 1.03 11.66 13.61
CA SER A 61 -0.05 10.88 14.27
C SER A 61 -1.17 10.38 13.33
N LYS A 62 -1.06 10.69 12.04
CA LYS A 62 -2.00 10.30 10.98
C LYS A 62 -1.30 9.37 10.01
N GLY A 63 -1.93 8.22 9.74
CA GLY A 63 -1.48 7.31 8.70
C GLY A 63 -1.84 7.86 7.32
N TYR A 64 -0.86 7.93 6.43
CA TYR A 64 -1.10 8.19 5.00
C TYR A 64 -0.92 6.90 4.22
N SER A 65 -1.79 6.66 3.24
CA SER A 65 -1.65 5.61 2.22
C SER A 65 -1.70 6.24 0.83
N LEU A 66 -1.19 5.53 -0.17
CA LEU A 66 -1.27 5.99 -1.54
C LEU A 66 -2.71 5.80 -2.06
N ASN A 67 -3.25 6.81 -2.74
CA ASN A 67 -4.56 6.69 -3.36
C ASN A 67 -4.41 6.00 -4.72
N THR A 68 -4.62 4.69 -4.74
CA THR A 68 -4.45 3.86 -5.94
C THR A 68 -5.41 4.24 -7.06
N SER A 69 -6.66 4.61 -6.75
CA SER A 69 -7.65 5.00 -7.75
C SER A 69 -7.25 6.27 -8.49
N LYS A 70 -6.77 7.29 -7.76
CA LYS A 70 -6.26 8.53 -8.37
C LYS A 70 -4.92 8.32 -9.07
N LEU A 71 -4.09 7.40 -8.56
CA LEU A 71 -2.84 7.05 -9.22
C LEU A 71 -3.10 6.40 -10.58
N ASP A 72 -4.09 5.51 -10.70
CA ASP A 72 -4.46 4.86 -11.96
C ASP A 72 -5.00 5.85 -13.00
N GLU A 73 -5.66 6.92 -12.56
CA GLU A 73 -6.07 8.04 -13.42
C GLU A 73 -4.85 8.82 -13.92
N ILE A 74 -3.95 9.21 -13.01
CA ILE A 74 -2.71 9.94 -13.34
C ILE A 74 -1.78 9.09 -14.23
N LEU A 75 -1.72 7.78 -14.03
CA LEU A 75 -0.92 6.87 -14.86
C LEU A 75 -1.39 6.83 -16.32
N LYS A 76 -2.68 7.06 -16.58
CA LYS A 76 -3.23 7.12 -17.95
C LYS A 76 -2.93 8.45 -18.64
N GLU A 77 -2.92 9.54 -17.89
CA GLU A 77 -2.67 10.89 -18.41
C GLU A 77 -1.17 11.23 -18.44
N GLY A 78 -0.36 10.54 -17.64
CA GLY A 78 1.07 10.77 -17.46
C GLY A 78 1.37 11.60 -16.21
N PHE A 79 2.56 11.38 -15.65
CA PHE A 79 2.99 12.11 -14.45
C PHE A 79 3.47 13.52 -14.77
N GLU A 80 2.98 14.50 -14.03
CA GLU A 80 3.56 15.84 -14.02
C GLU A 80 4.89 15.83 -13.26
N VAL A 81 5.98 16.13 -13.98
CA VAL A 81 7.33 16.23 -13.42
C VAL A 81 7.57 17.68 -13.02
N VAL A 82 7.66 17.93 -11.72
CA VAL A 82 7.99 19.24 -11.17
C VAL A 82 9.49 19.32 -10.93
N THR A 83 10.14 20.35 -11.47
CA THR A 83 11.54 20.65 -11.17
C THR A 83 11.61 21.64 -10.01
N LYS A 84 12.23 21.27 -8.89
CA LYS A 84 12.39 22.14 -7.71
C LYS A 84 13.86 22.20 -7.30
N GLY A 85 14.52 23.32 -7.63
CA GLY A 85 15.89 23.62 -7.20
C GLY A 85 16.94 22.66 -7.76
N ASN A 86 18.08 23.18 -8.24
CA ASN A 86 19.23 22.41 -8.73
C ASN A 86 18.87 21.19 -9.62
N ASP A 87 17.98 21.36 -10.58
CA ASP A 87 17.60 20.35 -11.59
C ASP A 87 17.02 19.01 -11.07
N GLU A 88 16.62 18.95 -9.80
CA GLU A 88 15.98 17.74 -9.26
C GLU A 88 14.54 17.61 -9.76
N LYS A 89 14.25 16.45 -10.37
CA LYS A 89 12.95 16.10 -10.93
C LYS A 89 12.13 15.35 -9.90
N TYR A 90 10.97 15.92 -9.55
CA TYR A 90 10.03 15.35 -8.60
C TYR A 90 8.73 14.96 -9.31
N ILE A 91 8.11 13.88 -8.84
CA ILE A 91 6.78 13.46 -9.29
C ILE A 91 5.83 13.57 -8.10
N MET A 92 4.65 14.14 -8.34
CA MET A 92 3.62 14.23 -7.32
C MET A 92 2.80 12.94 -7.28
N LEU A 93 2.70 12.33 -6.10
CA LEU A 93 1.91 11.12 -5.88
C LEU A 93 0.69 11.45 -5.01
N PRO A 94 -0.53 11.01 -5.40
CA PRO A 94 -1.72 11.26 -4.62
C PRO A 94 -1.72 10.39 -3.36
N ILE A 95 -1.77 11.02 -2.19
CA ILE A 95 -1.92 10.35 -0.90
C ILE A 95 -3.33 10.57 -0.34
N GLN A 96 -3.82 9.60 0.43
CA GLN A 96 -5.07 9.68 1.20
C GLN A 96 -4.80 9.41 2.68
N GLU A 97 -5.53 10.11 3.54
CA GLU A 97 -5.53 9.82 4.97
C GLU A 97 -6.21 8.47 5.18
N GLU A 98 -5.52 7.54 5.84
CA GLU A 98 -6.18 6.33 6.31
C GLU A 98 -7.13 6.71 7.45
N PRO A 99 -8.39 6.24 7.43
CA PRO A 99 -9.27 6.41 8.57
C PRO A 99 -8.61 5.72 9.76
N GLN A 100 -8.36 6.49 10.82
CA GLN A 100 -7.85 6.00 12.09
C GLN A 100 -8.87 5.02 12.70
N GLY A 101 -8.78 3.75 12.30
CA GLY A 101 -9.24 2.66 13.15
C GLY A 101 -8.37 2.63 14.41
N PRO A 102 -8.90 2.16 15.56
CA PRO A 102 -8.06 1.94 16.72
C PRO A 102 -6.88 1.06 16.29
N LEU A 103 -5.66 1.40 16.69
CA LEU A 103 -4.47 0.57 16.55
C LEU A 103 -4.78 -0.81 17.15
N GLU A 104 -5.24 -1.73 16.32
CA GLU A 104 -5.31 -3.14 16.66
C GLU A 104 -3.95 -3.74 16.28
N ASP A 105 -3.16 -3.97 17.31
CA ASP A 105 -2.03 -4.88 17.26
C ASP A 105 -2.44 -6.14 16.49
N ILE A 106 -1.68 -6.43 15.43
CA ILE A 106 -1.81 -7.64 14.63
C ILE A 106 -1.65 -8.84 15.58
N LYS A 107 -2.77 -9.43 15.99
CA LYS A 107 -2.85 -10.84 16.38
C LYS A 107 -3.96 -11.48 15.58
N LYS A 108 -3.54 -12.36 14.68
CA LYS A 108 -4.39 -13.35 13.99
C LYS A 108 -5.36 -13.98 15.00
N GLY A 109 -6.65 -13.98 14.66
CA GLY A 109 -7.62 -14.86 15.29
C GLY A 109 -8.93 -14.18 15.64
N GLU A 110 -9.94 -14.48 14.82
CA GLU A 110 -11.34 -14.61 15.19
C GLU A 110 -12.14 -13.33 15.52
N VAL A 111 -13.10 -13.09 14.61
CA VAL A 111 -14.19 -12.13 14.71
C VAL A 111 -15.01 -12.40 15.97
N HIS A 112 -14.80 -11.61 17.02
CA HIS A 112 -15.76 -11.47 18.10
C HIS A 112 -16.17 -10.00 18.24
N ILE A 113 -17.37 -9.71 17.72
CA ILE A 113 -18.13 -8.48 17.98
C ILE A 113 -18.37 -8.39 19.50
N LYS A 114 -17.48 -7.71 20.22
CA LYS A 114 -17.65 -7.45 21.66
C LYS A 114 -18.54 -6.22 21.85
N LYS A 115 -19.83 -6.50 22.05
CA LYS A 115 -20.83 -5.55 22.58
C LYS A 115 -20.23 -4.76 23.75
N SER A 116 -20.24 -3.43 23.65
CA SER A 116 -19.75 -2.52 24.69
C SER A 116 -20.58 -2.69 25.96
N LYS A 117 -20.01 -3.38 26.95
CA LYS A 117 -20.55 -3.34 28.32
C LYS A 117 -20.30 -1.93 28.85
N ASN A 118 -21.37 -1.17 29.08
CA ASN A 118 -21.33 0.13 29.75
C ASN A 118 -20.60 -0.02 31.11
N LYS A 119 -19.31 0.35 31.13
CA LYS A 119 -18.52 0.38 32.37
C LYS A 119 -19.15 1.44 33.27
N LYS A 120 -19.58 1.02 34.47
CA LYS A 120 -20.04 1.95 35.52
C LYS A 120 -18.98 3.03 35.71
N LYS A 121 -19.38 4.30 35.56
CA LYS A 121 -18.49 5.45 35.73
C LYS A 121 -17.93 5.42 37.16
N ASN A 122 -16.63 5.28 37.28
CA ASN A 122 -15.95 5.26 38.56
C ASN A 122 -15.96 6.69 39.15
N LYS A 123 -16.68 6.87 40.27
CA LYS A 123 -16.78 8.16 41.00
C LYS A 123 -15.61 8.40 41.95
N ILE A 124 -14.61 7.51 41.98
CA ILE A 124 -13.40 7.70 42.78
C ILE A 124 -12.62 8.91 42.24
N ARG A 125 -12.19 9.79 43.16
CA ARG A 125 -11.32 10.93 42.85
C ARG A 125 -9.89 10.44 42.66
N CYS A 126 -9.23 10.96 41.63
CA CYS A 126 -7.83 10.69 41.36
C CYS A 126 -6.96 11.29 42.48
N SER A 127 -6.05 10.52 43.07
CA SER A 127 -5.17 11.03 44.13
C SER A 127 -4.09 12.02 43.67
N TYR A 128 -3.99 12.29 42.36
CA TYR A 128 -3.04 13.26 41.80
C TYR A 128 -3.70 14.60 41.48
N CYS A 129 -4.79 14.62 40.69
CA CYS A 129 -5.48 15.85 40.30
C CYS A 129 -6.87 16.04 40.95
N ASN A 130 -7.33 15.11 41.80
CA ASN A 130 -8.62 15.12 42.48
C ASN A 130 -9.88 15.09 41.60
N GLU A 131 -9.74 14.92 40.28
CA GLU A 131 -10.87 14.75 39.36
C GLU A 131 -11.38 13.30 39.33
N THR A 132 -12.64 13.11 38.93
CA THR A 132 -13.27 11.78 38.83
C THR A 132 -13.20 11.23 37.40
N GLY A 133 -13.34 9.91 37.24
CA GLY A 133 -13.35 9.27 35.92
C GLY A 133 -12.03 8.64 35.49
N HIS A 134 -10.95 8.82 36.26
CA HIS A 134 -9.66 8.17 36.03
C HIS A 134 -8.96 7.81 37.35
N THR A 135 -7.91 7.00 37.28
CA THR A 135 -7.05 6.65 38.43
C THR A 135 -5.70 7.35 38.32
N ARG A 136 -4.93 7.44 39.43
CA ARG A 136 -3.58 8.05 39.44
C ARG A 136 -2.63 7.49 38.39
N ALA A 137 -2.80 6.23 37.98
CA ALA A 137 -1.99 5.59 36.94
C ALA A 137 -2.30 6.13 35.53
N LYS A 138 -3.53 6.58 35.28
CA LYS A 138 -4.02 7.09 33.99
C LYS A 138 -4.37 8.59 34.05
N CYS A 139 -3.72 9.32 34.94
CA CYS A 139 -3.93 10.76 35.08
C CYS A 139 -3.08 11.50 34.04
N GLU A 140 -3.73 12.24 33.13
CA GLU A 140 -3.05 13.01 32.08
C GLU A 140 -2.09 14.05 32.67
N MET A 141 -2.50 14.72 33.75
CA MET A 141 -1.64 15.69 34.46
C MET A 141 -0.34 15.06 34.97
N LYS A 142 -0.39 13.79 35.43
CA LYS A 142 0.80 13.07 35.88
C LYS A 142 1.69 12.65 34.72
N LEU A 143 1.09 12.27 33.58
CA LEU A 143 1.82 11.88 32.37
C LEU A 143 2.49 13.07 31.68
N MET A 144 1.90 14.28 31.81
CA MET A 144 2.42 15.53 31.26
C MET A 144 3.50 16.16 32.13
N THR A 145 3.58 15.84 33.43
CA THR A 145 4.73 16.24 34.25
C THR A 145 5.93 15.34 33.93
N PRO A 146 7.05 15.88 33.41
CA PRO A 146 8.25 15.09 33.25
C PRO A 146 8.69 14.60 34.62
N ILE A 147 9.06 13.32 34.71
CA ILE A 147 9.63 12.73 35.92
C ILE A 147 10.90 13.53 36.20
N ARG A 148 10.83 14.48 37.14
CA ARG A 148 12.05 14.98 37.77
C ARG A 148 12.55 13.81 38.59
N GLU A 149 13.48 13.07 38.01
CA GLU A 149 14.33 12.16 38.76
C GLU A 149 14.98 13.01 39.85
N HIS A 150 14.46 12.90 41.07
CA HIS A 150 15.18 13.38 42.24
C HIS A 150 16.40 12.47 42.39
N TYR A 151 17.49 12.87 41.72
CA TYR A 151 18.82 12.45 42.10
C TYR A 151 19.11 13.01 43.49
N ASN A 152 19.29 12.08 44.43
CA ASN A 152 19.98 12.18 45.72
C ASN A 152 19.42 13.15 46.78
N GLN A 153 18.96 12.60 47.91
CA GLN A 153 19.79 12.33 49.08
C GLN A 153 19.13 11.28 49.98
#